data_AF-A0A023GFI5-F1
#
_entry.id   AF-A0A023GFI5-F1
#
_cell.length_a   1.000
_cell.length_b   1.000
_cell.length_c   1.000
_cell.angle_alpha   90.00
_cell.angle_beta   90.00
_cell.angle_gamma   90.00
#
_symmetry.space_group_name_H-M   'P 1'
#
loop_
_entity.id
_entity.type
_entity.pdbx_description
1 polymer ?
#
loop_
_entity_poly.entity_id
_entity_poly.type
_entity_poly.pdbx_seq_one_letter_code
_entity_poly.pdbx_strand_id
1 'polypeptide(L)'
;MPLTFVPAMCLEKRAFYRAISGLHTSINVHLCANHLSRDPLGQPSWGPNAIEFERRFSPRMTKGEGPQWLRNLYFVYLLELGALAKAAPYLLHETFYTSAEDETVPAAVQALLDAARDFPHHFNDSAMFNGKKDALKLKEEFKAHFRNISRIMDCVGCDKCRLWESSRFRVLAQL
;
A
#
# COMPACT_ATOMS: atom_id res chain seq x y z
N MET A 1 21.71 -13.87 4.41
CA MET A 1 21.93 -13.42 3.03
C MET A 1 21.63 -11.93 2.98
N PRO A 2 22.63 -11.07 2.79
CA PRO A 2 22.39 -9.65 2.60
C PRO A 2 21.82 -9.46 1.20
N LEU A 3 20.77 -8.63 1.07
CA LEU A 3 20.26 -8.16 -0.22
C LEU A 3 21.27 -7.18 -0.81
N THR A 4 22.43 -7.71 -1.21
CA THR A 4 23.33 -7.03 -2.14
C THR A 4 22.52 -6.73 -3.39
N PHE A 5 22.34 -5.45 -3.66
CA PHE A 5 21.89 -4.86 -4.91
C PHE A 5 22.02 -5.84 -6.09
N VAL A 6 20.92 -6.51 -6.45
CA VAL A 6 20.89 -7.43 -7.59
C VAL A 6 21.09 -6.56 -8.84
N PRO A 7 22.27 -6.59 -9.47
CA PRO A 7 22.47 -5.84 -10.70
C PRO A 7 21.67 -6.58 -11.79
N ALA A 8 20.79 -5.84 -12.48
CA ALA A 8 19.85 -6.30 -13.51
C ALA A 8 18.44 -6.76 -13.07
N MET A 9 17.84 -6.14 -12.04
CA MET A 9 16.37 -6.03 -12.03
C MET A 9 15.93 -4.83 -12.87
N CYS A 10 15.12 -5.07 -13.91
CA CYS A 10 14.45 -4.02 -14.68
C CYS A 10 13.64 -3.10 -13.72
N LEU A 11 13.51 -1.82 -14.06
CA LEU A 11 12.91 -0.78 -13.20
C LEU A 11 11.54 -1.18 -12.65
N GLU A 12 10.82 -1.97 -13.43
CA GLU A 12 9.45 -2.37 -13.24
C GLU A 12 9.32 -3.51 -12.24
N LYS A 13 10.22 -4.51 -12.33
CA LYS A 13 10.33 -5.55 -11.30
C LYS A 13 10.70 -4.95 -9.95
N ARG A 14 11.53 -3.90 -9.96
CA ARG A 14 11.90 -3.16 -8.74
C ARG A 14 10.71 -2.41 -8.17
N ALA A 15 9.93 -1.71 -9.00
CA ALA A 15 8.73 -1.01 -8.56
C ALA A 15 7.67 -1.97 -8.00
N PHE A 16 7.43 -3.10 -8.69
CA PHE A 16 6.55 -4.15 -8.21
C PHE A 16 7.00 -4.71 -6.85
N TYR A 17 8.27 -5.06 -6.71
CA TYR A 17 8.83 -5.52 -5.44
C TYR A 17 8.64 -4.50 -4.32
N ARG A 18 8.93 -3.22 -4.59
CA ARG A 18 8.74 -2.15 -3.60
C ARG A 18 7.27 -1.98 -3.23
N ALA A 19 6.34 -2.13 -4.17
CA ALA A 19 4.91 -2.07 -3.90
C ALA A 19 4.46 -3.20 -2.97
N ILE A 20 4.83 -4.46 -3.28
CA ILE A 20 4.51 -5.62 -2.43
C ILE A 20 5.16 -5.50 -1.05
N SER A 21 6.44 -5.11 -0.99
CA SER A 21 7.17 -4.90 0.26
C SER A 21 6.56 -3.80 1.11
N GLY A 22 6.14 -2.69 0.50
CA GLY A 22 5.47 -1.59 1.21
C GLY A 22 4.11 -1.99 1.75
N LEU A 23 3.34 -2.77 0.98
CA LEU A 23 2.04 -3.29 1.42
C LEU A 23 2.19 -4.27 2.59
N HIS A 24 3.14 -5.21 2.51
CA HIS A 24 3.47 -6.10 3.61
C HIS A 24 3.92 -5.31 4.85
N THR A 25 4.69 -4.25 4.65
CA THR A 25 5.10 -3.34 5.73
C THR A 25 3.90 -2.66 6.37
N SER A 26 2.94 -2.17 5.57
CA SER A 26 1.71 -1.54 6.07
C SER A 26 0.95 -2.47 7.02
N ILE A 27 0.77 -3.73 6.66
CA ILE A 27 0.09 -4.74 7.50
C ILE A 27 0.84 -4.93 8.81
N ASN A 28 2.16 -5.12 8.75
CA ASN A 28 2.99 -5.30 9.93
C ASN A 28 2.96 -4.10 10.87
N VAL A 29 2.95 -2.87 10.34
CA VAL A 29 2.79 -1.65 11.13
C VAL A 29 1.43 -1.62 11.82
N HIS A 30 0.34 -1.97 11.13
CA HIS A 30 -0.99 -2.05 11.74
C HIS A 30 -1.06 -3.07 12.88
N LEU A 31 -0.41 -4.23 12.74
CA LEU A 31 -0.33 -5.25 13.78
C LEU A 31 0.49 -4.81 14.99
N CYS A 32 1.49 -3.93 14.79
CA CYS A 32 2.25 -3.34 15.88
C CYS A 32 1.45 -2.23 16.59
N ALA A 33 0.71 -1.42 15.83
CA ALA A 33 -0.09 -0.31 16.38
C ALA A 33 -1.35 -0.80 17.11
N ASN A 34 -1.96 -1.88 16.64
CA ASN A 34 -3.14 -2.50 17.20
C ASN A 34 -2.83 -3.93 17.65
N HIS A 35 -1.90 -4.07 18.59
CA HIS A 35 -1.49 -5.35 19.12
C HIS A 35 -2.43 -5.79 20.25
N LEU A 36 -2.75 -7.08 20.30
CA LEU A 36 -3.53 -7.67 21.39
C LEU A 36 -2.60 -8.12 22.52
N SER A 37 -2.70 -7.45 23.66
CA SER A 37 -2.09 -7.89 24.92
C SER A 37 -3.17 -8.47 25.84
N ARG A 38 -2.76 -9.34 26.77
CA ARG A 38 -3.63 -9.86 27.82
C ARG A 38 -3.04 -9.52 29.18
N ASP A 39 -3.88 -9.06 30.09
CA ASP A 39 -3.48 -8.83 31.46
C ASP A 39 -3.31 -10.17 32.23
N PRO A 40 -2.83 -10.17 33.48
CA PRO A 40 -2.69 -11.39 34.28
C PRO A 40 -4.00 -12.14 34.54
N LEU A 41 -5.15 -11.47 34.42
CA LEU A 41 -6.49 -12.08 34.53
C LEU A 41 -6.99 -12.61 33.16
N GLY A 42 -6.22 -12.42 32.09
CA GLY A 42 -6.54 -12.85 30.74
C GLY A 42 -7.43 -11.90 29.95
N GLN A 43 -7.72 -10.69 30.46
CA GLN A 43 -8.56 -9.71 29.78
C GLN A 43 -7.82 -9.12 28.56
N PRO A 44 -8.47 -9.06 27.38
CA PRO A 44 -7.86 -8.54 26.17
C PRO A 44 -7.79 -7.01 26.18
N SER A 45 -6.62 -6.44 25.90
CA SER A 45 -6.41 -5.02 25.67
C SER A 45 -5.72 -4.80 24.33
N TRP A 46 -6.26 -3.92 23.49
CA TRP A 46 -5.65 -3.55 22.22
C TRP A 46 -4.86 -2.25 22.36
N GLY A 47 -3.66 -2.21 21.80
CA GLY A 47 -2.88 -0.98 21.76
C GLY A 47 -1.51 -1.11 21.11
N PRO A 48 -0.72 -0.03 21.10
CA PRO A 48 0.60 -0.03 20.47
C PRO A 48 1.58 -0.93 21.22
N ASN A 49 2.29 -1.77 20.47
CA ASN A 49 3.39 -2.59 20.98
C ASN A 49 4.72 -2.12 20.35
N ALA A 50 5.41 -1.23 21.06
CA ALA A 50 6.69 -0.67 20.64
C ALA A 50 7.79 -1.74 20.53
N ILE A 51 7.74 -2.79 21.35
CA ILE A 51 8.71 -3.89 21.34
C ILE A 51 8.57 -4.69 20.03
N GLU A 52 7.33 -4.99 19.64
CA GLU A 52 7.07 -5.71 18.38
C GLU A 52 7.44 -4.86 17.16
N PHE A 53 7.21 -3.54 17.23
CA PHE A 53 7.67 -2.61 16.20
C PHE A 53 9.20 -2.58 16.08
N GLU A 54 9.93 -2.45 17.20
CA GLU A 54 11.39 -2.47 17.22
C GLU A 54 11.93 -3.81 16.69
N ARG A 55 11.34 -4.93 17.09
CA ARG A 55 11.72 -6.26 16.62
C ARG A 55 11.59 -6.39 15.10
N ARG A 56 10.53 -5.83 14.51
CA ARG A 56 10.23 -5.93 13.07
C ARG A 56 10.94 -4.91 12.20
N PHE A 57 11.30 -3.74 12.73
CA PHE A 57 11.77 -2.63 11.90
C PHE A 57 13.10 -1.99 12.34
N SER A 58 13.63 -2.32 13.53
CA SER A 58 14.90 -1.73 13.95
C SER A 58 16.06 -2.25 13.10
N PRO A 59 17.00 -1.38 12.69
CA PRO A 59 18.18 -1.81 11.94
C PRO A 59 18.96 -2.92 12.65
N ARG A 60 19.03 -2.84 13.99
CA ARG A 60 19.72 -3.81 14.85
C ARG A 60 19.10 -5.21 14.75
N MET A 61 17.77 -5.32 14.77
CA MET A 61 17.09 -6.62 14.78
C MET A 61 16.89 -7.20 13.38
N THR A 62 16.88 -6.37 12.35
CA THR A 62 16.63 -6.78 10.97
C THR A 62 17.88 -6.78 10.09
N LYS A 63 19.08 -6.67 10.66
CA LYS A 63 20.35 -6.56 9.90
C LYS A 63 20.33 -5.43 8.87
N GLY A 64 19.71 -4.29 9.22
CA GLY A 64 19.63 -3.09 8.37
C GLY A 64 18.44 -3.02 7.40
N GLU A 65 17.65 -4.09 7.25
CA GLU A 65 16.55 -4.14 6.27
C GLU A 65 15.29 -3.34 6.67
N GLY A 66 14.98 -3.25 7.97
CA GLY A 66 13.77 -2.61 8.50
C GLY A 66 13.53 -1.18 7.99
N PRO A 67 14.53 -0.28 8.03
CA PRO A 67 14.41 1.05 7.42
C PRO A 67 14.10 1.02 5.92
N GLN A 68 14.58 0.02 5.17
CA GLN A 68 14.28 -0.12 3.74
C GLN A 68 12.82 -0.53 3.52
N TRP A 69 12.27 -1.40 4.37
CA TRP A 69 10.86 -1.77 4.33
C TRP A 69 9.95 -0.57 4.62
N LEU A 70 10.31 0.25 5.61
CA LEU A 70 9.61 1.52 5.88
C LEU A 70 9.70 2.49 4.70
N ARG A 71 10.85 2.60 4.01
CA ARG A 71 10.94 3.38 2.76
C ARG A 71 10.04 2.83 1.65
N ASN A 72 9.84 1.50 1.60
CA ASN A 72 8.92 0.89 0.65
C ASN A 72 7.44 1.17 1.01
N LEU A 73 7.11 1.32 2.30
CA LEU A 73 5.78 1.80 2.73
C LEU A 73 5.50 3.21 2.18
N TYR A 74 6.45 4.14 2.33
CA TYR A 74 6.31 5.48 1.74
C TYR A 74 6.23 5.45 0.22
N PHE A 75 6.91 4.52 -0.44
CA PHE A 75 6.78 4.33 -1.89
C PHE A 75 5.35 3.98 -2.29
N VAL A 76 4.70 3.04 -1.60
CA VAL A 76 3.29 2.69 -1.87
C VAL A 76 2.38 3.88 -1.59
N TYR A 77 2.60 4.60 -0.49
CA TYR A 77 1.84 5.80 -0.17
C TYR A 77 1.89 6.83 -1.31
N LEU A 78 3.07 7.13 -1.83
CA LEU A 78 3.23 8.09 -2.94
C LEU A 78 2.64 7.57 -4.26
N LEU A 79 2.71 6.26 -4.50
CA LEU A 79 2.11 5.62 -5.66
C LEU A 79 0.58 5.73 -5.63
N GLU A 80 -0.04 5.43 -4.49
CA GLU A 80 -1.49 5.55 -4.28
C GLU A 80 -1.94 7.02 -4.31
N LEU A 81 -1.17 7.94 -3.72
CA LEU A 81 -1.46 9.38 -3.75
C LEU A 81 -1.44 9.95 -5.18
N GLY A 82 -0.43 9.58 -5.98
CA GLY A 82 -0.35 9.97 -7.39
C GLY A 82 -1.51 9.40 -8.21
N ALA A 83 -1.96 8.18 -7.89
CA ALA A 83 -3.12 7.58 -8.51
C ALA A 83 -4.42 8.32 -8.17
N LEU A 84 -4.60 8.72 -6.91
CA LEU A 84 -5.73 9.53 -6.47
C LEU A 84 -5.75 10.89 -7.18
N ALA A 85 -4.60 11.56 -7.28
CA ALA A 85 -4.49 12.83 -7.99
C ALA A 85 -4.88 12.69 -9.48
N LYS A 86 -4.50 11.58 -10.13
CA LYS A 86 -4.89 11.26 -11.52
C LYS A 86 -6.37 10.89 -11.67
N ALA A 87 -6.95 10.22 -10.68
CA ALA A 87 -8.36 9.83 -10.66
C ALA A 87 -9.28 10.99 -10.28
N ALA A 88 -8.76 12.07 -9.69
CA ALA A 88 -9.53 13.20 -9.19
C ALA A 88 -10.56 13.76 -10.18
N PRO A 89 -10.26 13.99 -11.47
CA PRO A 89 -11.24 14.51 -12.43
C PRO A 89 -12.47 13.59 -12.61
N TYR A 90 -12.30 12.28 -12.40
CA TYR A 90 -13.40 11.32 -12.49
C TYR A 90 -14.19 11.26 -11.18
N LEU A 91 -13.48 11.21 -10.04
CA LEU A 91 -14.09 11.08 -8.72
C LEU A 91 -14.88 12.32 -8.28
N LEU A 92 -14.50 13.52 -8.77
CA LEU A 92 -15.22 14.77 -8.49
C LEU A 92 -16.56 14.89 -9.21
N HIS A 93 -16.75 14.13 -10.30
CA HIS A 93 -17.98 14.15 -11.09
C HIS A 93 -18.92 12.99 -10.72
N GLU A 94 -18.50 12.11 -9.82
CA GLU A 94 -19.26 10.93 -9.42
C GLU A 94 -20.34 11.29 -8.40
N THR A 95 -21.49 10.63 -8.50
CA THR A 95 -22.58 10.79 -7.52
C THR A 95 -22.43 9.75 -6.41
N PHE A 96 -22.16 10.20 -5.19
CA PHE A 96 -22.08 9.31 -4.03
C PHE A 96 -23.48 9.05 -3.49
N TYR A 97 -24.00 7.84 -3.73
CA TYR A 97 -25.27 7.38 -3.16
C TYR A 97 -25.10 7.02 -1.69
N THR A 98 -25.13 8.04 -0.83
CA THR A 98 -25.20 7.90 0.63
C THR A 98 -26.67 7.97 1.09
N SER A 99 -26.92 7.75 2.38
CA SER A 99 -28.24 8.11 2.95
C SER A 99 -28.52 9.58 2.62
N ALA A 100 -29.76 9.86 2.19
CA ALA A 100 -30.20 11.00 1.35
C ALA A 100 -29.84 12.45 1.78
N GLU A 101 -29.08 12.66 2.85
CA GLU A 101 -28.74 13.99 3.40
C GLU A 101 -27.25 14.15 3.76
N ASP A 102 -26.40 13.17 3.42
CA ASP A 102 -25.00 13.19 3.85
C ASP A 102 -24.05 13.86 2.83
N GLU A 103 -24.04 15.19 2.83
CA GLU A 103 -23.09 16.03 2.09
C GLU A 103 -21.65 15.94 2.66
N THR A 104 -21.44 15.25 3.78
CA THR A 104 -20.09 15.11 4.36
C THR A 104 -19.19 14.24 3.48
N VAL A 105 -19.76 13.27 2.77
CA VAL A 105 -18.99 12.36 1.91
C VAL A 105 -18.42 13.07 0.68
N PRO A 106 -19.22 13.77 -0.15
CA PRO A 106 -18.67 14.57 -1.25
C PRO A 106 -17.63 15.59 -0.79
N ALA A 107 -17.88 16.29 0.32
CA ALA A 107 -16.96 17.26 0.87
C ALA A 107 -15.63 16.63 1.34
N ALA A 108 -15.68 15.47 2.01
CA ALA A 108 -14.49 14.74 2.44
C ALA A 108 -13.68 14.21 1.24
N VAL A 109 -14.35 13.71 0.21
CA VAL A 109 -13.71 13.26 -1.04
C VAL A 109 -13.02 14.44 -1.73
N GLN A 110 -13.70 15.58 -1.86
CA GLN A 110 -13.11 16.80 -2.42
C GLN A 110 -11.84 17.21 -1.65
N ALA A 111 -11.91 17.29 -0.32
CA ALA A 111 -10.76 17.65 0.51
C ALA A 111 -9.58 16.67 0.37
N LEU A 112 -9.86 15.36 0.28
CA LEU A 112 -8.84 14.34 0.05
C LEU A 112 -8.17 14.51 -1.32
N LEU A 113 -8.95 14.78 -2.36
CA LEU A 113 -8.45 14.96 -3.72
C LEU A 113 -7.67 16.26 -3.88
N ASP A 114 -8.07 17.33 -3.18
CA ASP A 114 -7.31 18.58 -3.11
C ASP A 114 -5.95 18.37 -2.44
N ALA A 115 -5.94 17.74 -1.26
CA ALA A 115 -4.69 17.39 -0.57
C ALA A 115 -3.79 16.49 -1.43
N ALA A 116 -4.38 15.57 -2.20
CA ALA A 116 -3.63 14.78 -3.17
C ALA A 116 -3.06 15.67 -4.28
N ARG A 117 -3.86 16.51 -4.95
CA ARG A 117 -3.38 17.36 -6.05
C ARG A 117 -2.30 18.36 -5.63
N ASP A 118 -2.45 18.98 -4.46
CA ASP A 118 -1.55 20.02 -3.96
C ASP A 118 -0.17 19.49 -3.55
N PHE A 119 -0.02 18.17 -3.38
CA PHE A 119 1.25 17.58 -3.01
C PHE A 119 2.28 17.70 -4.15
N PRO A 120 3.40 18.42 -3.97
CA PRO A 120 4.30 18.79 -5.08
C PRO A 120 5.24 17.66 -5.53
N HIS A 121 5.30 16.55 -4.77
CA HIS A 121 6.27 15.46 -4.97
C HIS A 121 5.60 14.14 -5.34
N HIS A 122 4.61 14.19 -6.23
CA HIS A 122 3.99 12.99 -6.78
C HIS A 122 5.03 12.04 -7.38
N PHE A 123 4.77 10.74 -7.24
CA PHE A 123 5.59 9.72 -7.86
C PHE A 123 5.65 9.96 -9.38
N ASN A 124 6.86 10.13 -9.92
CA ASN A 124 7.07 10.40 -11.34
C ASN A 124 6.87 9.12 -12.16
N ASP A 125 5.61 8.83 -12.51
CA ASP A 125 5.22 7.68 -13.33
C ASP A 125 5.87 7.70 -14.73
N SER A 126 6.27 8.86 -15.25
CA SER A 126 6.97 8.98 -16.52
C SER A 126 8.32 8.27 -16.48
N ALA A 127 8.97 8.17 -15.31
CA ALA A 127 10.20 7.39 -15.16
C ALA A 127 9.97 5.87 -15.22
N MET A 128 8.74 5.39 -14.95
CA MET A 128 8.39 3.97 -14.90
C MET A 128 7.74 3.45 -16.19
N PHE A 129 7.02 4.29 -16.94
CA PHE A 129 6.23 3.90 -18.12
C PHE A 129 6.62 4.61 -19.43
N ASN A 130 7.86 5.10 -19.56
CA ASN A 130 8.26 5.96 -20.69
C ASN A 130 8.40 5.26 -22.07
N GLY A 131 8.41 3.92 -22.14
CA GLY A 131 8.55 3.18 -23.39
C GLY A 131 7.20 2.88 -24.06
N LYS A 132 6.77 3.64 -25.08
CA LYS A 132 5.39 3.54 -25.65
C LYS A 132 4.88 2.13 -26.02
N LYS A 133 5.74 1.17 -26.39
CA LYS A 133 5.33 -0.23 -26.67
C LYS A 133 5.55 -1.16 -25.47
N ASP A 134 6.67 -1.02 -24.76
CA ASP A 134 6.99 -1.88 -23.62
C ASP A 134 6.17 -1.52 -22.36
N ALA A 135 5.76 -0.26 -22.21
CA ALA A 135 4.98 0.23 -21.08
C ALA A 135 3.54 -0.30 -21.06
N LEU A 136 2.92 -0.54 -22.21
CA LEU A 136 1.59 -1.16 -22.29
C LEU A 136 1.65 -2.62 -21.88
N LYS A 137 2.57 -3.38 -22.48
CA LYS A 137 2.83 -4.78 -22.09
C LYS A 137 3.16 -4.89 -20.61
N LEU A 138 3.97 -3.97 -20.10
CA LEU A 138 4.34 -3.93 -18.72
C LEU A 138 3.17 -3.63 -17.79
N LYS A 139 2.31 -2.68 -18.15
CA LYS A 139 1.10 -2.38 -17.41
C LYS A 139 0.21 -3.62 -17.31
N GLU A 140 0.10 -4.39 -18.40
CA GLU A 140 -0.64 -5.65 -18.41
C GLU A 140 0.01 -6.71 -17.51
N GLU A 141 1.34 -6.87 -17.57
CA GLU A 141 2.08 -7.79 -16.69
C GLU A 141 1.92 -7.41 -15.21
N PHE A 142 2.01 -6.13 -14.88
CA PHE A 142 1.80 -5.61 -13.53
C PHE A 142 0.39 -5.95 -13.04
N LYS A 143 -0.64 -5.65 -13.84
CA LYS A 143 -2.04 -5.99 -13.53
C LYS A 143 -2.24 -7.51 -13.38
N ALA A 144 -1.64 -8.32 -14.25
CA ALA A 144 -1.72 -9.76 -14.19
C ALA A 144 -1.12 -10.31 -12.88
N HIS A 145 0.04 -9.79 -12.46
CA HIS A 145 0.67 -10.18 -11.21
C HIS A 145 -0.19 -9.83 -9.99
N PHE A 146 -0.77 -8.62 -9.92
CA PHE A 146 -1.64 -8.25 -8.80
C PHE A 146 -2.96 -9.06 -8.78
N ARG A 147 -3.52 -9.41 -9.94
CA ARG A 147 -4.67 -10.33 -10.03
C ARG A 147 -4.32 -11.73 -9.54
N ASN A 148 -3.13 -12.23 -9.87
CA ASN A 148 -2.66 -13.53 -9.40
C ASN A 148 -2.44 -13.53 -7.88
N ILE A 149 -1.86 -12.47 -7.33
CA ILE A 149 -1.72 -12.31 -5.87
C ILE A 149 -3.09 -12.25 -5.19
N SER A 150 -4.06 -11.57 -5.80
CA SER A 150 -5.42 -11.53 -5.25
C SER A 150 -6.05 -12.93 -5.12
N ARG A 151 -5.69 -13.89 -5.99
CA ARG A 151 -6.12 -15.29 -5.87
C ARG A 151 -5.40 -16.03 -4.73
N ILE A 152 -4.13 -15.69 -4.49
CA ILE A 152 -3.37 -16.23 -3.34
C ILE A 152 -4.03 -15.77 -2.02
N MET A 153 -4.59 -14.55 -2.00
CA MET A 153 -5.27 -14.03 -0.83
C MET A 153 -6.52 -14.83 -0.42
N ASP A 154 -7.17 -15.51 -1.37
CA ASP A 154 -8.30 -16.38 -1.08
C ASP A 154 -7.88 -17.61 -0.24
N CYS A 155 -6.58 -17.94 -0.22
CA CYS A 155 -6.02 -19.03 0.59
C CYS A 155 -5.64 -18.60 2.02
N VAL A 156 -5.80 -17.33 2.40
CA VAL A 156 -5.49 -16.85 3.75
C VAL A 156 -6.63 -17.21 4.72
N GLY A 157 -6.32 -18.03 5.72
CA GLY A 157 -7.32 -18.51 6.70
C GLY A 157 -7.80 -17.45 7.71
N CYS A 158 -7.12 -16.31 7.82
CA CYS A 158 -7.57 -15.19 8.63
C CYS A 158 -8.55 -14.30 7.83
N ASP A 159 -9.83 -14.29 8.20
CA ASP A 159 -10.86 -13.54 7.47
C ASP A 159 -10.59 -12.03 7.40
N LYS A 160 -10.18 -11.44 8.52
CA LYS A 160 -9.84 -10.00 8.57
C LYS A 160 -8.65 -9.71 7.67
N CYS A 161 -7.61 -10.54 7.71
CA CYS A 161 -6.41 -10.38 6.91
C CYS A 161 -6.74 -10.50 5.42
N ARG A 162 -7.52 -11.53 5.05
CA ARG A 162 -8.02 -11.74 3.69
C ARG A 162 -8.79 -10.54 3.18
N LEU A 163 -9.69 -9.95 3.99
CA LEU A 163 -10.45 -8.76 3.61
C LEU A 163 -9.54 -7.56 3.34
N TRP A 164 -8.68 -7.20 4.29
CA TRP A 164 -7.84 -6.01 4.19
C TRP A 164 -6.81 -6.10 3.07
N GLU A 165 -6.15 -7.25 2.94
CA GLU A 165 -5.15 -7.46 1.91
C GLU A 165 -5.78 -7.53 0.52
N SER A 166 -6.90 -8.24 0.36
CA SER A 166 -7.61 -8.31 -0.92
C SER A 166 -8.04 -6.93 -1.41
N SER A 167 -8.57 -6.07 -0.53
CA SER A 167 -8.95 -4.71 -0.90
C SER A 167 -7.77 -3.89 -1.41
N ARG A 168 -6.63 -3.95 -0.70
CA ARG A 168 -5.42 -3.20 -1.07
C ARG A 168 -4.82 -3.69 -2.39
N PHE A 169 -4.75 -5.00 -2.60
CA PHE A 169 -4.26 -5.57 -3.87
C PHE A 169 -5.17 -5.23 -5.05
N ARG A 170 -6.49 -5.17 -4.85
CA ARG A 170 -7.44 -4.77 -5.90
C ARG A 170 -7.27 -3.32 -6.31
N VAL A 171 -7.03 -2.41 -5.37
CA VAL A 171 -6.72 -1.00 -5.66
C VAL A 171 -5.44 -0.88 -6.48
N LEU A 172 -4.36 -1.55 -6.06
CA LEU A 172 -3.09 -1.54 -6.81
C LEU A 172 -3.21 -2.17 -8.21
N ALA A 173 -4.13 -3.11 -8.42
CA ALA A 173 -4.41 -3.70 -9.74
C ALA A 173 -5.16 -2.74 -10.70
N GLN A 174 -5.71 -1.63 -10.20
CA GLN A 174 -6.42 -0.64 -11.01
C GLN A 174 -5.48 0.45 -11.57
N LEU A 175 -4.30 0.64 -10.96
CA LEU A 175 -3.20 1.47 -11.47
C LEU A 175 -2.78 1.04 -12.89
#